data_AF-A0AAJ5TBQ6-F1
#
_entry.id   AF-A0AAJ5TBQ6-F1
#
_cell.length_a   1.000
_cell.length_b   1.000
_cell.length_c   1.000
_cell.angle_alpha   90.00
_cell.angle_beta   90.00
_cell.angle_gamma   90.00
#
_symmetry.space_group_name_H-M   'P 1'
#
loop_
_entity.id
_entity.type
_entity.pdbx_description
1 polymer ?
#
loop_
_entity_poly.entity_id
_entity_poly.type
_entity_poly.pdbx_seq_one_letter_code
_entity_poly.pdbx_strand_id
1 'polypeptide(L)'
;MKQTAETYLASNIHHLNQVIKQLAILLPDRQFYQPEIHEVPFVTDRKQLKTMAAKLHSFAYRGDKQLQARYYQLLSSYQDRLDELVRSKRQIWEETLLEADLEIKAALLLLTLSQHKYLLKHLKTYN
;
A
#
# COMPACT_ATOMS: atom_id res chain seq x y z
N MET A 1 -3.24 24.69 -19.11
CA MET A 1 -4.38 23.87 -18.65
C MET A 1 -3.96 23.04 -17.46
N LYS A 2 -4.82 22.88 -16.44
CA LYS A 2 -4.55 21.98 -15.32
C LYS A 2 -4.71 20.54 -15.82
N GLN A 3 -3.67 19.73 -15.70
CA GLN A 3 -3.73 18.33 -16.10
C GLN A 3 -4.76 17.58 -15.24
N THR A 4 -5.75 16.97 -15.89
CA THR A 4 -6.72 16.07 -15.27
C THR A 4 -6.33 14.62 -15.56
N ALA A 5 -6.87 13.67 -14.78
CA ALA A 5 -6.66 12.26 -15.04
C ALA A 5 -7.11 11.86 -16.46
N GLU A 6 -8.24 12.39 -16.93
CA GLU A 6 -8.76 12.16 -18.28
C GLU A 6 -7.79 12.65 -19.35
N THR A 7 -7.34 13.91 -19.25
CA THR A 7 -6.39 14.47 -20.23
C THR A 7 -5.05 13.73 -20.21
N TYR A 8 -4.56 13.33 -19.04
CA TYR A 8 -3.34 12.54 -18.91
C TYR A 8 -3.49 11.17 -19.57
N LEU A 9 -4.56 10.43 -19.27
CA LEU A 9 -4.77 9.09 -19.82
C LEU A 9 -5.02 9.14 -21.33
N ALA A 10 -5.75 10.14 -21.84
CA ALA A 10 -5.95 10.34 -23.27
C ALA A 10 -4.62 10.57 -24.01
N SER A 11 -3.74 11.41 -23.45
CA SER A 11 -2.40 11.64 -24.02
C SER A 11 -1.47 10.42 -23.95
N ASN A 12 -1.75 9.46 -23.06
CA ASN A 12 -0.91 8.27 -22.85
C ASN A 12 -1.66 6.97 -23.17
N ILE A 13 -2.69 7.02 -24.02
CA ILE A 13 -3.58 5.87 -24.29
C ILE A 13 -2.83 4.67 -24.87
N HIS A 14 -1.77 4.92 -25.65
CA HIS A 14 -0.91 3.87 -26.22
C HIS A 14 0.14 3.36 -25.22
N HIS A 15 0.23 3.98 -24.05
CA HIS A 15 1.26 3.77 -23.03
C HIS A 15 0.69 3.34 -21.67
N LEU A 16 -0.58 2.92 -21.61
CA LEU A 16 -1.25 2.58 -20.35
C LEU A 16 -0.51 1.49 -19.55
N ASN A 17 0.15 0.54 -20.21
CA ASN A 17 0.96 -0.47 -19.51
C ASN A 17 2.13 0.16 -18.72
N GLN A 18 2.76 1.21 -19.26
CA GLN A 18 3.83 1.94 -18.56
C GLN A 18 3.26 2.79 -17.41
N VAL A 19 2.08 3.38 -17.62
CA VAL A 19 1.33 4.10 -16.57
C VAL A 19 1.00 3.16 -15.40
N ILE A 20 0.54 1.93 -15.67
CA ILE A 20 0.25 0.91 -14.65
C ILE A 20 1.51 0.62 -13.82
N LYS A 21 2.63 0.30 -14.47
CA LYS A 21 3.90 0.00 -13.79
C LYS A 21 4.36 1.15 -12.91
N GLN A 22 4.22 2.38 -13.41
CA GLN A 22 4.56 3.56 -12.63
C GLN A 22 3.63 3.73 -11.41
N LEU A 23 2.33 3.54 -11.60
CA LEU A 23 1.36 3.62 -10.51
C LEU A 23 1.56 2.53 -9.46
N ALA A 24 1.88 1.29 -9.86
CA ALA A 24 2.17 0.21 -8.91
C ALA A 24 3.22 0.63 -7.87
N ILE A 25 4.25 1.37 -8.31
CA ILE A 25 5.32 1.89 -7.46
C ILE A 25 4.86 3.08 -6.62
N LEU A 26 4.06 3.99 -7.19
CA LEU A 26 3.68 5.25 -6.56
C LEU A 26 2.49 5.15 -5.61
N LEU A 27 1.64 4.13 -5.76
CA LEU A 27 0.47 3.95 -4.93
C LEU A 27 0.87 3.64 -3.48
N PRO A 28 0.22 4.28 -2.50
CA PRO A 28 0.58 4.10 -1.10
C PRO A 28 0.26 2.67 -0.64
N ASP A 29 1.15 2.08 0.16
CA ASP A 29 1.01 0.73 0.71
C ASP A 29 -0.37 0.50 1.37
N ARG A 30 -0.93 1.55 1.98
CA ARG A 30 -2.26 1.52 2.61
C ARG A 30 -3.38 1.02 1.70
N GLN A 31 -3.29 1.29 0.40
CA GLN A 31 -4.28 0.81 -0.55
C GLN A 31 -4.25 -0.72 -0.71
N PHE A 32 -3.11 -1.35 -0.43
CA PHE A 32 -2.89 -2.77 -0.70
C PHE A 32 -3.09 -3.67 0.53
N TYR A 33 -3.22 -3.11 1.74
CA TYR A 33 -3.56 -3.88 2.94
C TYR A 33 -4.96 -3.58 3.50
N GLN A 34 -5.76 -2.76 2.81
CA GLN A 34 -7.16 -2.51 3.20
C GLN A 34 -8.11 -3.36 2.33
N PRO A 35 -9.11 -4.05 2.94
CA PRO A 35 -9.49 -4.02 4.36
C PRO A 35 -8.78 -5.06 5.25
N GLU A 36 -7.91 -5.91 4.70
CA GLU A 36 -7.33 -7.10 5.35
C GLU A 36 -6.59 -6.80 6.67
N ILE A 37 -6.06 -5.58 6.83
CA ILE A 37 -5.47 -5.10 8.09
C ILE A 37 -6.45 -5.17 9.27
N HIS A 38 -7.76 -5.26 9.02
CA HIS A 38 -8.81 -5.40 10.04
C HIS A 38 -9.15 -6.86 10.38
N GLU A 39 -8.53 -7.83 9.72
CA GLU A 39 -8.73 -9.25 10.00
C GLU A 39 -8.10 -9.68 11.34
N VAL A 40 -8.58 -10.81 11.85
CA VAL A 40 -8.24 -11.36 13.17
C VAL A 40 -6.73 -11.44 13.41
N PRO A 41 -5.87 -11.91 12.48
CA PRO A 41 -4.43 -11.99 12.72
C PRO A 41 -3.80 -10.63 13.02
N PHE A 42 -4.03 -9.62 12.17
CA PHE A 42 -3.49 -8.27 12.34
C PHE A 42 -4.08 -7.54 13.56
N VAL A 43 -5.36 -7.76 13.86
CA VAL A 43 -6.00 -7.21 15.06
C VAL A 43 -5.37 -7.79 16.33
N THR A 44 -5.10 -9.10 16.34
CA THR A 44 -4.49 -9.79 17.48
C THR A 44 -3.07 -9.28 17.72
N ASP A 45 -2.24 -9.21 16.68
CA ASP A 45 -0.88 -8.68 16.75
C ASP A 45 -0.85 -7.25 17.29
N ARG A 46 -1.73 -6.36 16.79
CA ARG A 46 -1.83 -4.98 17.30
C ARG A 46 -2.22 -4.92 18.77
N LYS A 47 -3.15 -5.77 19.23
CA LYS A 47 -3.54 -5.83 20.65
C LYS A 47 -2.37 -6.29 21.51
N GLN A 48 -1.61 -7.28 21.06
CA GLN A 48 -0.43 -7.77 21.77
C GLN A 48 0.68 -6.71 21.81
N LEU A 49 0.98 -6.05 20.69
CA LEU A 49 1.92 -4.93 20.62
C LEU A 49 1.54 -3.80 21.58
N LYS A 50 0.25 -3.40 21.60
CA LYS A 50 -0.26 -2.37 22.52
C LYS A 50 -0.07 -2.78 23.99
N THR A 51 -0.34 -4.04 24.31
CA THR A 51 -0.18 -4.58 25.66
C THR A 51 1.29 -4.56 26.10
N MET A 52 2.20 -4.96 25.22
CA MET A 52 3.64 -4.98 25.50
C MET A 52 4.22 -3.57 25.60
N ALA A 53 3.80 -2.64 24.74
CA ALA A 53 4.18 -1.23 24.84
C ALA A 53 3.74 -0.63 26.19
N ALA A 54 2.51 -0.91 26.62
CA ALA A 54 2.03 -0.47 27.93
C ALA A 54 2.88 -1.02 29.09
N LYS A 55 3.31 -2.30 29.01
CA LYS A 55 4.22 -2.88 29.99
C LYS A 55 5.59 -2.20 29.99
N LEU A 56 6.16 -1.92 28.82
CA LEU A 56 7.46 -1.24 28.69
C LEU A 56 7.46 0.18 29.27
N HIS A 57 6.32 0.87 29.21
CA HIS A 57 6.16 2.19 29.82
C HIS A 57 5.86 2.15 31.33
N SER A 58 5.65 0.98 31.92
CA SER A 58 5.39 0.83 33.34
C SER A 58 6.69 0.75 34.14
N PHE A 59 6.71 1.42 35.31
CA PHE A 59 7.83 1.37 36.25
C PHE A 59 8.18 -0.06 36.68
N ALA A 60 7.20 -0.97 36.75
CA ALA A 60 7.40 -2.36 37.18
C ALA A 60 8.29 -3.17 36.23
N TYR A 61 8.42 -2.75 34.97
CA TYR A 61 9.21 -3.44 33.94
C TYR A 61 10.40 -2.59 33.46
N ARG A 62 10.78 -1.57 34.24
CA ARG A 62 11.87 -0.67 33.90
C ARG A 62 13.18 -1.46 33.83
N GLY A 63 13.76 -1.53 32.63
CA GLY A 63 15.01 -2.27 32.39
C GLY A 63 14.83 -3.75 32.02
N ASP A 64 13.60 -4.22 31.81
CA ASP A 64 13.34 -5.58 31.32
C ASP A 64 13.74 -5.71 29.83
N LYS A 65 14.99 -6.13 29.61
CA LYS A 65 15.54 -6.37 28.27
C LYS A 65 14.82 -7.49 27.52
N GLN A 66 14.28 -8.48 28.23
CA GLN A 66 13.57 -9.59 27.58
C GLN A 66 12.22 -9.12 27.03
N LEU A 67 11.48 -8.32 27.80
CA LEU A 67 10.25 -7.69 27.34
C LEU A 67 10.51 -6.79 26.12
N GLN A 68 11.58 -6.00 26.15
CA GLN A 68 11.96 -5.13 25.03
C GLN A 68 12.30 -5.95 23.78
N ALA A 69 13.12 -7.00 23.92
CA ALA A 69 13.48 -7.87 22.80
C ALA A 69 12.24 -8.53 22.17
N ARG A 70 11.33 -9.06 23.01
CA ARG A 70 10.08 -9.68 22.53
C ARG A 70 9.17 -8.65 21.82
N TYR A 71 9.12 -7.41 22.31
CA TYR A 71 8.33 -6.36 21.66
C TYR A 71 8.84 -6.07 20.25
N TYR A 72 10.16 -5.89 20.09
CA TYR A 72 10.74 -5.65 18.77
C TYR A 72 10.60 -6.84 17.82
N GLN A 73 10.72 -8.07 18.33
CA GLN A 73 10.47 -9.27 17.51
C GLN A 73 9.03 -9.31 16.99
N LEU A 74 8.05 -9.03 17.86
CA LEU A 74 6.65 -8.98 17.46
C LEU A 74 6.38 -7.83 16.48
N LEU A 75 7.00 -6.67 16.70
CA LEU A 75 6.85 -5.51 15.82
C LEU A 75 7.41 -5.79 14.43
N SER A 76 8.62 -6.37 14.35
CA SER A 76 9.22 -6.80 13.09
C SER A 76 8.32 -7.80 12.38
N SER A 77 7.88 -8.85 13.06
CA SER A 77 7.02 -9.86 12.45
C SER A 77 5.68 -9.30 11.94
N TYR A 78 5.10 -8.33 12.66
CA TYR A 78 3.89 -7.62 12.22
C TYR A 78 4.14 -6.78 10.96
N GLN A 79 5.28 -6.09 10.89
CA GLN A 79 5.70 -5.29 9.74
C GLN A 79 5.99 -6.18 8.53
N ASP A 80 6.73 -7.27 8.71
CA ASP A 80 7.05 -8.24 7.65
C ASP A 80 5.78 -8.80 7.01
N ARG A 81 4.77 -9.16 7.83
CA ARG A 81 3.46 -9.63 7.34
C ARG A 81 2.69 -8.56 6.57
N LEU A 82 2.74 -7.30 6.99
CA LEU A 82 2.12 -6.20 6.26
C LEU A 82 2.82 -5.97 4.92
N ASP A 83 4.15 -6.00 4.90
CA ASP A 83 4.95 -5.81 3.70
C ASP A 83 4.71 -6.92 2.68
N GLU A 84 4.61 -8.18 3.15
CA GLU A 84 4.27 -9.32 2.30
C GLU A 84 2.87 -9.18 1.69
N LEU A 85 1.88 -8.78 2.50
CA LEU A 85 0.52 -8.52 2.03
C LEU A 85 0.48 -7.41 0.97
N VAL A 86 1.18 -6.30 1.20
CA VAL A 86 1.28 -5.18 0.26
C VAL A 86 1.92 -5.63 -1.04
N ARG A 87 3.05 -6.35 -0.99
CA ARG A 87 3.75 -6.84 -2.18
C ARG A 87 2.85 -7.76 -3.00
N SER A 88 2.21 -8.73 -2.35
CA SER A 88 1.29 -9.67 -3.00
C SER A 88 0.11 -8.94 -3.67
N LYS A 89 -0.57 -8.07 -2.94
CA LYS A 89 -1.75 -7.33 -3.44
C LYS A 89 -1.39 -6.33 -4.53
N ARG A 90 -0.23 -5.67 -4.44
CA ARG A 90 0.29 -4.78 -5.46
C ARG A 90 0.61 -5.53 -6.75
N GLN A 91 1.26 -6.68 -6.63
CA GLN A 91 1.56 -7.53 -7.78
C GLN A 91 0.28 -8.01 -8.46
N ILE A 92 -0.69 -8.53 -7.69
CA ILE A 92 -1.99 -8.96 -8.24
C ILE A 92 -2.69 -7.80 -8.94
N TRP A 93 -2.71 -6.61 -8.34
CA TRP A 93 -3.30 -5.41 -8.94
C TRP A 93 -2.64 -5.04 -10.27
N GLU A 94 -1.30 -5.08 -10.33
CA GLU A 94 -0.53 -4.80 -11.54
C GLU A 94 -0.81 -5.82 -12.64
N GLU A 95 -0.73 -7.11 -12.34
CA GLU A 95 -0.97 -8.22 -13.27
C GLU A 95 -2.41 -8.16 -13.82
N THR A 96 -3.40 -8.02 -12.93
CA THR A 96 -4.82 -7.91 -13.30
C THR A 96 -5.05 -6.75 -14.27
N LEU A 97 -4.44 -5.59 -14.01
CA LEU A 97 -4.57 -4.45 -14.90
C LEU A 97 -3.85 -4.66 -16.23
N LEU A 98 -2.67 -5.27 -16.24
CA LEU A 98 -1.92 -5.50 -17.47
C LEU A 98 -2.65 -6.45 -18.41
N GLU A 99 -3.30 -7.48 -17.87
CA GLU A 99 -4.12 -8.46 -18.60
C GLU A 99 -5.48 -7.93 -19.04
N ALA A 100 -6.00 -6.88 -18.41
CA ALA A 100 -7.28 -6.30 -18.75
C ALA A 100 -7.30 -5.61 -20.13
N ASP A 101 -8.47 -5.67 -20.77
CA ASP A 101 -8.77 -4.96 -22.01
C ASP A 101 -8.58 -3.44 -21.86
N LEU A 102 -8.33 -2.76 -22.98
CA LEU A 102 -8.00 -1.34 -23.01
C LEU A 102 -9.03 -0.46 -22.28
N GLU A 103 -10.32 -0.74 -22.48
CA GLU A 103 -11.42 0.02 -21.87
C GLU A 103 -11.45 -0.14 -20.35
N ILE A 104 -11.34 -1.40 -19.87
CA ILE A 104 -11.31 -1.73 -18.44
C ILE A 104 -10.07 -1.08 -17.80
N LYS A 105 -8.92 -1.21 -18.46
CA LYS A 105 -7.65 -0.61 -18.05
C LYS A 105 -7.79 0.91 -17.90
N ALA A 106 -8.33 1.60 -18.91
CA ALA A 106 -8.53 3.04 -18.86
C ALA A 106 -9.49 3.45 -17.74
N ALA A 107 -10.61 2.74 -17.57
CA ALA A 107 -11.59 3.02 -16.53
C ALA A 107 -11.02 2.85 -15.11
N LEU A 108 -10.30 1.76 -14.85
CA LEU A 108 -9.67 1.50 -13.56
C LEU A 108 -8.53 2.47 -13.26
N LEU A 109 -7.73 2.83 -14.26
CA LEU A 109 -6.70 3.85 -14.12
C LEU A 109 -7.31 5.22 -13.83
N LEU A 110 -8.41 5.58 -14.49
CA LEU A 110 -9.12 6.82 -14.23
C LEU A 110 -9.65 6.87 -12.80
N LEU A 111 -10.28 5.79 -12.33
CA LEU A 111 -10.77 5.67 -10.96
C LEU A 111 -9.60 5.84 -9.96
N THR A 112 -8.51 5.11 -10.17
CA THR A 112 -7.31 5.16 -9.32
C THR A 112 -6.74 6.58 -9.25
N LEU A 113 -6.54 7.23 -10.39
CA LEU A 113 -6.01 8.61 -10.44
C LEU A 113 -6.98 9.63 -9.84
N SER A 114 -8.29 9.40 -9.93
CA SER A 114 -9.30 10.28 -9.34
C SER A 114 -9.28 10.24 -7.81
N GLN A 115 -8.97 9.09 -7.23
CA GLN A 115 -8.78 8.89 -5.79
C GLN A 115 -7.41 9.41 -5.31
N HIS A 116 -6.39 9.33 -6.19
CA HIS A 116 -5.01 9.71 -5.89
C HIS A 116 -4.53 10.89 -6.75
N LYS A 117 -5.30 11.98 -6.81
CA LYS A 117 -5.01 13.14 -7.69
C LYS A 117 -3.60 13.73 -7.52
N TYR A 118 -3.00 13.60 -6.34
CA TYR A 118 -1.65 14.06 -6.08
C TYR A 118 -0.60 13.32 -6.93
N LEU A 119 -0.87 12.08 -7.35
CA LEU A 119 0.04 11.28 -8.18
C LEU A 119 0.23 11.84 -9.58
N LEU A 120 -0.73 12.60 -10.11
CA LEU A 120 -0.62 13.20 -11.45
C LEU A 120 0.66 14.05 -11.62
N LYS A 121 1.13 14.68 -10.54
CA LYS A 121 2.36 15.49 -10.55
C LYS A 121 3.65 14.66 -10.63
N HIS A 122 3.57 13.36 -10.33
CA HIS A 122 4.69 12.44 -10.28
C HIS A 122 4.73 11.47 -11.46
N LEU A 123 3.65 11.42 -12.24
CA LEU A 123 3.56 10.58 -13.42
C LEU A 123 4.38 11.13 -14.57
N LYS A 124 5.04 10.23 -15.29
CA LYS A 124 5.77 10.57 -16.51
C LYS A 124 4.77 10.65 -17.65
N THR A 125 5.05 11.55 -18.59
CA THR A 125 4.41 11.56 -19.90
C THR A 125 5.27 10.78 -20.87
N TYR A 126 4.64 9.90 -21.64
CA TYR A 126 5.26 9.10 -22.68
C TYR A 126 4.91 9.75 -24.02
N ASN A 127 5.93 10.08 -24.82
CA ASN A 127 5.79 10.66 -26.16
C ASN A 127 6.02 9.59 -27.22
#